data_AF-A0A6P6JX65-F1
#
_entry.id   AF-A0A6P6JX65-F1
#
_cell.length_a   1.000
_cell.length_b   1.000
_cell.length_c   1.000
_cell.angle_alpha   90.00
_cell.angle_beta   90.00
_cell.angle_gamma   90.00
#
_symmetry.space_group_name_H-M   'P 1'
#
loop_
_entity.id
_entity.type
_entity.pdbx_description
1 polymer ?
#
loop_
_entity_poly.entity_id
_entity_poly.type
_entity_poly.pdbx_seq_one_letter_code
_entity_poly.pdbx_strand_id
1 'polypeptide(L)'
;MRRLSKVVNIVPVIAKADTLTLEERDFFKKKIREELRANGIDVYPQKEFDEDAEDRTINEKIREMIPFAVVGSDQEYQVNGRRLLGRKTKWGTIEVENIAHCEFAYLRDLLIRTHMQNIKDITSSIHYEMYRVRRLNENNTQANGLGEHHPACHEI
;
A
#
# COMPACT_ATOMS: atom_id res chain seq x y z
N MET A 1 3.61 -0.57 -9.63
CA MET A 1 4.02 -0.39 -8.21
C MET A 1 5.41 0.22 -8.06
N ARG A 2 6.47 -0.23 -8.77
CA ARG A 2 7.85 0.31 -8.65
C ARG A 2 7.98 1.85 -8.67
N ARG A 3 7.20 2.56 -9.48
CA ARG A 3 7.21 4.04 -9.52
C ARG A 3 6.49 4.66 -8.32
N LEU A 4 5.41 4.04 -7.87
CA LEU A 4 4.57 4.52 -6.77
C LEU A 4 5.25 4.33 -5.42
N SER A 5 5.99 3.23 -5.20
CA SER A 5 6.62 2.93 -3.90
C SER A 5 7.66 3.99 -3.49
N LYS A 6 8.16 4.77 -4.46
CA LYS A 6 9.12 5.86 -4.23
C LYS A 6 8.50 7.20 -3.83
N VAL A 7 7.17 7.31 -3.85
CA VAL A 7 6.47 8.59 -3.67
C VAL A 7 5.22 8.49 -2.80
N VAL A 8 4.72 7.30 -2.50
CA VAL A 8 3.55 7.08 -1.64
C VAL A 8 3.67 5.77 -0.86
N ASN A 9 2.93 5.67 0.24
CA ASN A 9 2.72 4.42 0.95
C ASN A 9 1.83 3.47 0.12
N ILE A 10 2.23 2.20 0.01
CA ILE A 10 1.49 1.17 -0.73
C ILE A 10 1.11 0.06 0.22
N VAL A 11 -0.19 -0.21 0.34
CA VAL A 11 -0.74 -1.41 1.00
C VAL A 11 -1.35 -2.30 -0.09
N PRO A 12 -0.69 -3.39 -0.53
CA PRO A 12 -1.20 -4.22 -1.60
C PRO A 12 -2.31 -5.14 -1.07
N VAL A 13 -3.29 -5.41 -1.93
CA VAL A 13 -4.44 -6.28 -1.64
C VAL A 13 -4.68 -7.25 -2.79
N ILE A 14 -5.15 -8.46 -2.47
CA ILE A 14 -5.76 -9.38 -3.43
C ILE A 14 -7.25 -9.06 -3.45
N ALA A 15 -7.71 -8.47 -4.55
CA ALA A 15 -9.12 -8.14 -4.74
C ALA A 15 -9.96 -9.38 -5.02
N LYS A 16 -11.24 -9.36 -4.62
CA LYS A 16 -12.21 -10.45 -4.83
C LYS A 16 -11.64 -11.81 -4.38
N ALA A 17 -11.07 -11.83 -3.18
CA ALA A 17 -10.40 -13.01 -2.65
C ALA A 17 -11.33 -14.24 -2.51
N ASP A 18 -12.65 -14.03 -2.52
CA ASP A 18 -13.67 -15.07 -2.59
C ASP A 18 -13.67 -15.88 -3.90
N THR A 19 -12.88 -15.47 -4.89
CA THR A 19 -12.65 -16.21 -6.13
C THR A 19 -11.55 -17.26 -6.03
N LEU A 20 -10.82 -17.30 -4.91
CA LEU A 20 -9.71 -18.23 -4.65
C LEU A 20 -10.07 -19.15 -3.49
N THR A 21 -9.61 -20.40 -3.53
CA THR A 21 -9.60 -21.25 -2.34
C THR A 21 -8.57 -20.75 -1.33
N LEU A 22 -8.60 -21.29 -0.10
CA LEU A 22 -7.62 -20.94 0.94
C LEU A 22 -6.19 -21.29 0.51
N GLU A 23 -6.01 -22.46 -0.12
CA GLU A 23 -4.72 -22.94 -0.61
C GLU A 23 -4.19 -22.07 -1.76
N GLU A 24 -5.05 -21.73 -2.72
CA GLU A 24 -4.71 -20.86 -3.84
C GLU A 24 -4.34 -19.44 -3.36
N ARG A 25 -5.09 -18.92 -2.40
CA ARG A 25 -4.82 -17.62 -1.77
C ARG A 25 -3.46 -17.61 -1.11
N ASP A 26 -3.14 -18.64 -0.33
CA ASP A 26 -1.88 -18.72 0.41
C ASP A 26 -0.68 -18.86 -0.54
N PHE A 27 -0.82 -19.68 -1.58
CA PHE A 27 0.16 -19.77 -2.67
C PHE A 27 0.34 -18.43 -3.38
N PHE A 28 -0.76 -17.75 -3.73
CA PHE A 28 -0.71 -16.49 -4.45
C PHE A 28 -0.08 -15.38 -3.61
N LYS A 29 -0.38 -15.30 -2.31
CA LYS A 29 0.27 -14.39 -1.37
C LYS A 29 1.78 -14.59 -1.34
N LYS A 30 2.24 -15.84 -1.27
CA LYS A 30 3.68 -16.16 -1.26
C LYS A 30 4.35 -15.67 -2.55
N LYS A 31 3.74 -15.98 -3.70
CA LYS A 31 4.24 -15.54 -5.01
C LYS A 31 4.30 -14.02 -5.14
N ILE A 32 3.27 -13.30 -4.68
CA ILE A 32 3.27 -11.82 -4.67
C ILE A 32 4.40 -11.29 -3.78
N ARG A 33 4.60 -11.85 -2.58
CA ARG A 33 5.68 -11.43 -1.67
C ARG A 33 7.07 -11.64 -2.28
N GLU A 34 7.27 -12.75 -3.00
CA GLU A 34 8.52 -13.03 -3.73
C GLU A 34 8.75 -12.01 -4.85
N GLU A 35 7.72 -11.73 -5.66
CA GLU A 35 7.78 -10.73 -6.72
C GLU A 35 8.05 -9.32 -6.19
N LEU A 36 7.37 -8.89 -5.12
CA LEU A 36 7.62 -7.58 -4.51
C LEU A 36 9.09 -7.41 -4.10
N ARG A 37 9.68 -8.44 -3.48
CA ARG A 37 11.10 -8.44 -3.09
C ARG A 37 12.04 -8.43 -4.29
N ALA A 38 11.83 -9.32 -5.26
CA ALA A 38 12.66 -9.42 -6.47
C ALA A 38 12.65 -8.11 -7.28
N ASN A 39 11.58 -7.33 -7.19
CA ASN A 39 11.42 -6.07 -7.89
C ASN A 39 11.83 -4.84 -7.07
N GLY A 40 12.29 -5.00 -5.82
CA GLY A 40 12.62 -3.89 -4.92
C GLY A 40 11.43 -2.96 -4.68
N ILE A 41 10.24 -3.52 -4.46
CA ILE A 41 9.02 -2.77 -4.19
C ILE A 41 8.75 -2.81 -2.69
N ASP A 42 9.10 -1.72 -2.02
CA ASP A 42 8.79 -1.54 -0.60
C ASP A 42 7.30 -1.20 -0.43
N VAL A 43 6.67 -1.92 0.49
CA VAL A 43 5.26 -1.78 0.85
C VAL A 43 5.16 -1.40 2.31
N TYR A 44 4.09 -0.69 2.65
CA TYR A 44 3.81 -0.29 4.02
C TYR A 44 3.41 -1.50 4.87
N PRO A 45 3.89 -1.66 6.12
CA PRO A 45 4.89 -0.81 6.80
C PRO A 45 6.34 -1.19 6.40
N GLN A 46 7.16 -0.21 6.00
CA GLN A 46 8.55 -0.43 5.61
C GLN A 46 9.45 -0.68 6.83
N LYS A 47 10.37 -1.66 6.73
CA LYS A 47 11.27 -2.07 7.84
C LYS A 47 12.18 -0.95 8.34
N GLU A 48 12.57 -0.05 7.44
CA GLU A 48 13.45 1.09 7.74
C GLU A 48 12.77 2.18 8.58
N PHE A 49 11.44 2.13 8.71
CA PHE A 49 10.67 3.11 9.50
C PHE A 49 10.16 2.53 10.82
N ASP A 50 10.58 1.32 11.21
CA ASP A 50 10.25 0.78 12.54
C ASP A 50 10.98 1.60 13.62
N GLU A 51 10.22 2.21 14.55
CA GLU A 51 10.76 3.14 15.55
C GLU A 51 11.53 2.41 16.67
N ASP A 52 10.97 1.29 17.14
CA ASP A 52 11.52 0.47 18.22
C ASP A 52 11.23 -1.04 18.02
N ALA A 53 11.61 -1.86 19.01
CA ALA A 53 11.44 -3.31 18.95
C ALA A 53 9.96 -3.76 19.06
N GLU A 54 9.13 -3.00 19.76
CA GLU A 54 7.70 -3.28 19.90
C GLU A 54 6.98 -2.99 18.58
N ASP A 55 7.24 -1.81 18.01
CA ASP A 55 6.72 -1.40 16.70
C ASP A 55 7.15 -2.40 15.60
N ARG A 56 8.42 -2.81 15.59
CA ARG A 56 8.91 -3.85 14.68
C ARG A 56 8.11 -5.14 14.78
N THR A 57 7.81 -5.59 16.00
CA THR A 57 7.06 -6.84 16.25
C THR A 57 5.62 -6.73 15.75
N ILE A 58 4.98 -5.57 15.92
CA ILE A 58 3.63 -5.29 15.41
C ILE A 58 3.64 -5.25 13.88
N ASN A 59 4.60 -4.52 13.29
CA ASN A 59 4.72 -4.35 11.85
C ASN A 59 5.10 -5.65 11.12
N GLU A 60 5.87 -6.54 11.75
CA GLU A 60 6.16 -7.88 11.21
C GLU A 60 4.89 -8.71 11.01
N LYS A 61 3.97 -8.72 11.98
CA LYS A 61 2.68 -9.41 11.83
C LYS A 61 1.86 -8.87 10.66
N ILE A 62 1.89 -7.56 10.43
CA ILE A 62 1.21 -6.93 9.30
C ILE A 62 1.87 -7.34 7.97
N ARG A 63 3.20 -7.31 7.90
CA ARG A 63 3.97 -7.72 6.71
C ARG A 63 3.74 -9.18 6.34
N GLU A 64 3.51 -10.05 7.31
CA GLU A 64 3.17 -11.47 7.07
C GLU A 64 1.78 -11.64 6.44
N MET A 65 0.81 -10.81 6.83
CA MET A 65 -0.53 -10.82 6.25
C MET A 65 -0.56 -10.25 4.83
N ILE A 66 0.37 -9.36 4.49
CA ILE A 66 0.42 -8.67 3.20
C ILE A 66 0.78 -9.64 2.04
N PRO A 67 0.08 -9.57 0.90
CA PRO A 67 -1.08 -8.71 0.62
C PRO A 67 -2.38 -9.19 1.28
N PHE A 68 -3.23 -8.26 1.72
CA PHE A 68 -4.53 -8.61 2.33
C PHE A 68 -5.48 -9.18 1.27
N ALA A 69 -6.05 -10.34 1.53
CA ALA A 69 -7.04 -11.00 0.69
C ALA A 69 -8.44 -10.54 1.07
N VAL A 70 -8.96 -9.58 0.31
CA VAL A 70 -10.17 -8.83 0.67
C VAL A 70 -11.35 -9.15 -0.23
N VAL A 71 -12.52 -9.10 0.37
CA VAL A 71 -13.82 -9.13 -0.32
C VAL A 71 -14.50 -7.81 -0.01
N GLY A 72 -14.97 -7.11 -1.04
CA GLY A 72 -15.73 -5.88 -0.89
C GLY A 72 -17.22 -6.11 -1.06
N SER A 73 -18.03 -5.31 -0.37
CA SER A 73 -19.48 -5.24 -0.60
C SER A 73 -20.02 -3.86 -0.23
N ASP A 74 -21.02 -3.41 -0.97
CA ASP A 74 -21.88 -2.25 -0.67
C ASP A 74 -23.28 -2.70 -0.21
N GLN A 75 -23.54 -4.01 -0.14
CA GLN A 75 -24.82 -4.59 0.24
C GLN A 75 -24.82 -5.01 1.70
N GLU A 76 -25.87 -4.59 2.41
CA GLU A 76 -26.13 -4.99 3.78
C GLU A 76 -27.19 -6.11 3.86
N TYR A 77 -26.96 -7.05 4.77
CA TYR A 77 -27.86 -8.14 5.07
C TYR A 77 -28.14 -8.18 6.57
N GLN A 78 -29.33 -8.63 6.94
CA GLN A 78 -29.68 -8.85 8.34
C GLN A 78 -29.53 -10.34 8.66
N VAL A 79 -28.59 -10.69 9.54
CA VAL A 79 -28.36 -12.06 10.03
C VAL A 79 -28.38 -12.03 11.55
N ASN A 80 -29.22 -12.85 12.17
CA ASN A 80 -29.40 -12.89 13.64
C ASN A 80 -29.67 -11.50 14.26
N GLY A 81 -30.46 -10.67 13.58
CA GLY A 81 -30.80 -9.31 14.02
C GLY A 81 -29.72 -8.25 13.85
N ARG A 82 -28.50 -8.63 13.41
CA ARG A 82 -27.40 -7.69 13.13
C ARG A 82 -27.34 -7.37 11.64
N ARG A 83 -27.15 -6.09 11.31
CA ARG A 83 -26.82 -5.65 9.95
C ARG A 83 -25.34 -5.93 9.71
N LEU A 84 -25.03 -6.63 8.63
CA LEU A 84 -23.67 -6.94 8.22
C LEU A 84 -23.48 -6.61 6.74
N LEU A 85 -22.29 -6.15 6.38
CA LEU A 85 -21.86 -6.05 4.99
C LEU A 85 -21.46 -7.43 4.49
N GLY A 86 -22.01 -7.84 3.35
CA GLY A 86 -21.75 -9.17 2.84
C GLY A 86 -21.94 -9.31 1.34
N ARG A 87 -21.41 -10.37 0.75
CA ARG A 87 -21.62 -10.71 -0.66
C ARG A 87 -22.44 -11.99 -0.75
N LYS A 88 -23.64 -11.90 -1.35
CA LYS A 88 -24.50 -13.07 -1.54
C LYS A 88 -24.06 -13.87 -2.77
N THR A 89 -23.86 -15.17 -2.59
CA THR A 89 -23.53 -16.13 -3.65
C THR A 89 -24.59 -17.22 -3.72
N LYS A 90 -24.45 -18.16 -4.66
CA LYS A 90 -25.33 -19.34 -4.73
C LYS A 90 -25.13 -20.31 -3.55
N TRP A 91 -23.98 -20.25 -2.89
CA TRP A 91 -23.59 -21.19 -1.82
C TRP A 91 -23.72 -20.61 -0.42
N GLY A 92 -23.98 -19.30 -0.29
CA GLY A 92 -24.10 -18.63 0.99
C GLY A 92 -23.78 -17.15 0.93
N THR A 93 -23.70 -16.51 2.10
CA THR A 93 -23.34 -15.11 2.24
C THR A 93 -21.94 -14.99 2.81
N ILE A 94 -21.07 -14.29 2.10
CA ILE A 94 -19.72 -13.99 2.54
C ILE A 94 -19.77 -12.69 3.34
N GLU A 95 -19.71 -12.79 4.65
CA GLU A 95 -19.63 -11.63 5.55
C GLU A 95 -18.26 -10.95 5.43
N VAL A 96 -18.23 -9.68 5.04
CA VAL A 96 -16.99 -8.94 4.73
C VAL A 96 -16.17 -8.66 5.99
N GLU A 97 -16.81 -8.38 7.12
CA GLU A 97 -16.10 -8.09 8.38
C GLU A 97 -15.73 -9.34 9.20
N ASN A 98 -16.07 -10.53 8.70
CA ASN A 98 -15.78 -11.79 9.38
C ASN A 98 -14.39 -12.31 8.97
N ILE A 99 -13.48 -12.41 9.94
CA ILE A 99 -12.10 -12.87 9.72
C ILE A 99 -12.00 -14.32 9.22
N ALA A 100 -13.04 -15.12 9.42
CA ALA A 100 -13.10 -16.47 8.87
C ALA A 100 -13.37 -16.48 7.36
N HIS A 101 -13.89 -15.39 6.79
CA HIS A 101 -14.24 -15.28 5.37
C HIS A 101 -13.20 -14.50 4.56
N CYS A 102 -12.72 -13.38 5.07
CA CYS A 102 -11.69 -12.59 4.40
C CYS A 102 -10.94 -11.69 5.37
N GLU A 103 -9.90 -11.02 4.87
CA GLU A 103 -8.98 -10.22 5.68
C GLU A 103 -9.31 -8.72 5.67
N PHE A 104 -10.51 -8.35 5.22
CA PHE A 104 -10.93 -6.95 5.16
C PHE A 104 -10.90 -6.27 6.55
N ALA A 105 -11.28 -6.98 7.62
CA ALA A 105 -11.21 -6.44 8.98
C ALA A 105 -9.80 -5.99 9.36
N TYR A 106 -8.77 -6.76 8.99
CA TYR A 106 -7.37 -6.40 9.22
C TYR A 106 -6.94 -5.18 8.40
N LEU A 107 -7.34 -5.11 7.12
CA LEU A 107 -7.06 -3.95 6.28
C LEU A 107 -7.73 -2.68 6.82
N ARG A 108 -9.00 -2.77 7.21
CA ARG A 108 -9.74 -1.64 7.82
C ARG A 108 -9.03 -1.18 9.08
N ASP A 109 -8.74 -2.09 10.00
CA ASP A 109 -8.15 -1.74 11.28
C ASP A 109 -6.74 -1.13 11.12
N LEU A 110 -5.93 -1.63 10.18
CA LEU A 110 -4.67 -1.01 9.77
C LEU A 110 -4.88 0.45 9.35
N LEU A 111 -5.76 0.69 8.38
CA LEU A 111 -5.93 2.00 7.74
C LEU A 111 -6.56 3.05 8.65
N ILE A 112 -7.57 2.69 9.44
CA ILE A 112 -8.39 3.69 10.15
C ILE A 112 -8.34 3.60 11.67
N ARG A 113 -7.74 2.56 12.26
CA ARG A 113 -7.69 2.39 13.73
C ARG A 113 -6.30 2.50 14.29
N THR A 114 -5.35 1.76 13.72
CA THR A 114 -4.03 1.56 14.34
C THR A 114 -2.94 2.39 13.69
N HIS A 115 -2.85 2.43 12.35
CA HIS A 115 -1.66 2.96 11.66
C HIS A 115 -1.91 4.27 10.90
N MET A 116 -3.12 4.84 10.97
CA MET A 116 -3.49 6.05 10.23
C MET A 116 -2.50 7.20 10.45
N GLN A 117 -2.09 7.42 11.71
CA GLN A 117 -1.19 8.51 12.06
C GLN A 117 0.23 8.24 11.53
N ASN A 118 0.78 7.05 11.75
CA ASN A 118 2.09 6.66 11.21
C ASN A 118 2.14 6.75 9.66
N ILE A 119 1.07 6.34 8.96
CA ILE A 119 0.95 6.52 7.50
C ILE A 119 1.05 8.00 7.11
N LYS A 120 0.38 8.90 7.85
CA LYS A 120 0.47 10.36 7.61
C LYS A 120 1.87 10.88 7.89
N ASP A 121 2.51 10.42 8.95
CA ASP A 121 3.84 10.87 9.36
C ASP A 121 4.90 10.48 8.33
N ILE A 122 4.87 9.24 7.83
CA ILE A 122 5.72 8.83 6.71
C ILE A 122 5.40 9.63 5.44
N THR A 123 4.12 9.88 5.16
CA THR A 123 3.73 10.69 3.99
C THR A 123 4.33 12.09 4.07
N SER A 124 4.27 12.74 5.23
CA SER A 124 4.79 14.09 5.43
C SER A 124 6.32 14.12 5.48
N SER A 125 6.91 13.34 6.37
CA SER A 125 8.34 13.42 6.70
C SER A 125 9.25 12.74 5.69
N ILE A 126 8.72 11.81 4.91
CA ILE A 126 9.49 11.01 3.94
C ILE A 126 9.07 11.36 2.51
N HIS A 127 7.84 11.04 2.12
CA HIS A 127 7.41 11.18 0.72
C HIS A 127 7.32 12.64 0.28
N TYR A 128 6.68 13.48 1.08
CA TYR A 128 6.55 14.91 0.79
C TYR A 128 7.88 15.64 0.90
N GLU A 129 8.71 15.37 1.92
CA GLU A 129 10.04 16.00 2.02
C GLU A 129 10.96 15.62 0.85
N MET A 130 10.94 14.36 0.39
CA MET A 130 11.66 13.98 -0.83
C MET A 130 11.18 14.76 -2.05
N TYR A 131 9.87 14.94 -2.20
CA TYR A 131 9.30 15.77 -3.26
C TYR A 131 9.75 17.23 -3.13
N ARG A 132 9.71 17.80 -1.91
CA ARG A 132 10.09 19.19 -1.62
C ARG A 132 11.54 19.46 -2.00
N VAL A 133 12.47 18.58 -1.61
CA VAL A 133 13.89 18.68 -1.97
C VAL A 133 14.09 18.62 -3.48
N ARG A 134 13.43 17.68 -4.18
CA ARG A 134 13.52 17.58 -5.65
C ARG A 134 13.06 18.86 -6.33
N ARG A 135 11.92 19.43 -5.90
CA ARG A 135 11.37 20.67 -6.46
C ARG A 135 12.27 21.88 -6.21
N LEU A 136 12.83 22.02 -5.01
CA LEU A 136 13.75 23.12 -4.71
C LEU A 136 15.01 23.05 -5.58
N ASN A 137 15.54 21.85 -5.83
CA ASN A 137 16.72 21.68 -6.69
C ASN A 137 16.42 21.95 -8.17
N GLU A 138 15.26 21.55 -8.67
CA GLU A 138 14.80 21.89 -10.03
C GLU A 138 14.74 23.42 -10.21
N ASN A 139 14.15 24.12 -9.25
CA ASN A 139 14.05 25.58 -9.28
C ASN A 139 15.42 26.27 -9.21
N ASN A 140 16.33 25.78 -8.36
CA ASN A 140 17.69 26.32 -8.26
C ASN A 140 18.50 26.11 -9.55
N THR A 141 18.27 25.01 -10.26
CA THR A 141 18.95 24.73 -11.54
C THR A 141 18.45 25.67 -12.64
N GLN A 142 17.17 26.04 -12.64
CA GLN A 142 16.63 27.07 -13.54
C GLN A 142 17.09 28.49 -13.18
N ALA A 143 17.26 28.77 -11.88
CA ALA A 143 17.76 30.07 -11.42
C ALA A 143 19.26 30.27 -11.71
N ASN A 144 20.07 29.21 -11.66
CA ASN A 144 21.51 29.25 -11.94
C ASN A 144 21.82 29.11 -13.44
N GLY A 145 21.03 29.76 -14.32
CA GLY A 145 21.20 29.73 -15.77
C GLY A 145 22.67 29.81 -16.21
N LEU A 146 23.27 28.64 -16.46
CA LEU A 146 24.47 28.52 -17.26
C LEU A 146 24.02 28.84 -18.68
N GLY A 147 24.13 30.12 -19.04
CA GLY A 147 24.05 30.55 -20.42
C GLY A 147 25.15 29.86 -21.20
N GLU A 148 24.81 28.76 -21.87
CA GLU A 148 25.63 28.22 -22.93
C GLU A 148 25.68 29.26 -24.06
N HIS A 149 26.70 30.10 -24.04
CA HIS A 149 27.11 30.88 -25.19
C HIS A 149 27.58 29.91 -26.27
N HIS A 150 26.67 29.54 -27.18
CA HIS A 150 27.06 28.96 -28.47
C HIS A 150 27.86 30.02 -29.25
N PRO A 151 29.12 29.77 -29.65
CA PRO A 151 29.78 30.66 -30.58
C PRO A 151 29.08 30.52 -31.93
N ALA A 152 28.60 31.64 -32.45
CA ALA A 152 27.99 31.71 -33.78
C ALA A 152 29.00 31.22 -34.82
N CYS A 153 28.62 30.19 -35.58
CA CYS A 153 29.27 29.84 -36.83
C CYS A 153 29.16 31.06 -37.76
N HIS A 154 30.29 31.69 -38.06
CA HIS A 154 30.39 32.67 -39.14
C HIS A 154 30.52 31.90 -40.46
N GLU A 155 29.56 32.11 -41.36
CA GLU A 155 29.73 31.87 -42.78
C GLU A 155 30.85 32.78 -43.31
N ILE A 156 31.79 32.22 -44.07
CA ILE A 156 32.13 32.49 -45.49
C ILE A 156 33.15 31.42 -45.92
#